data_AF-A0A0P9D7A3-F1
#
_entry.id   AF-A0A0P9D7A3-F1
#
_cell.length_a   1.000
_cell.length_b   1.000
_cell.length_c   1.000
_cell.angle_alpha   90.00
_cell.angle_beta   90.00
_cell.angle_gamma   90.00
#
_symmetry.space_group_name_H-M   'P 1'
#
loop_
_entity.id
_entity.type
_entity.pdbx_description
1 polymer ?
#
loop_
_entity_poly.entity_id
_entity_poly.type
_entity_poly.pdbx_seq_one_letter_code
_entity_poly.pdbx_strand_id
1 'polypeptide(L)'
;LAARANASAATVAPADAVRSAAAALGLSVAGKLVQSAGAAPGSYIVGGAGFAQHDIPVRPIYVPRPDGQVRLAWDMEIQPAGSADYWRMSADALTGQVLARENWTLSERFAADAQPETYAVFAAPLRNPLGGPRTERSAPADALASPFGWHDVNGADGAEFTTTWGNNAQAYADLDGIDGFSGGDFLPDGGASRVFTAALDLSQAPSSYRAAATTNLFYWANTIHDVMYHYGFDEAAGNFQQNTYGRGGAGGQQRGDNLLALVQGGDDNA
;
A
#
# COMPACT_ATOMS: atom_id res chain seq x y z
N LEU A 1 -20.80 16.36 13.61
CA LEU A 1 -19.33 16.54 13.63
C LEU A 1 -18.86 17.24 14.90
N ALA A 2 -19.36 18.44 15.25
CA ALA A 2 -18.94 19.18 16.45
C ALA A 2 -19.09 18.42 17.78
N ALA A 3 -20.11 17.56 17.93
CA ALA A 3 -20.30 16.74 19.14
C ALA A 3 -19.41 15.48 19.21
N ARG A 4 -18.63 15.18 18.16
CA ARG A 4 -17.74 14.00 18.09
C ARG A 4 -16.25 14.37 18.05
N ALA A 5 -15.94 15.67 17.99
CA ALA A 5 -14.57 16.18 17.97
C ALA A 5 -14.04 16.32 19.40
N ASN A 6 -12.82 15.86 19.65
CA ASN A 6 -12.18 15.97 20.96
C ASN A 6 -11.80 17.40 21.35
N ALA A 7 -11.57 18.29 20.38
CA ALA A 7 -11.29 19.70 20.58
C ALA A 7 -11.57 20.53 19.32
N SER A 8 -11.77 21.84 19.50
CA SER A 8 -11.90 22.83 18.42
C SER A 8 -10.71 23.78 18.31
N ALA A 9 -9.69 23.61 19.16
CA ALA A 9 -8.47 24.41 19.17
C ALA A 9 -7.26 23.51 19.49
N ALA A 10 -6.15 23.73 18.79
CA ALA A 10 -4.90 23.02 19.01
C ALA A 10 -4.17 23.55 20.25
N THR A 11 -3.58 22.67 21.05
CA THR A 11 -2.64 23.04 22.13
C THR A 11 -1.19 22.80 21.74
N VAL A 12 -0.94 21.90 20.78
CA VAL A 12 0.37 21.63 20.20
C VAL A 12 0.65 22.64 19.10
N ALA A 13 1.80 23.30 19.17
CA ALA A 13 2.23 24.21 18.12
C ALA A 13 2.60 23.43 16.84
N PRO A 14 2.36 23.97 15.64
CA PRO A 14 2.77 23.39 14.37
C PRO A 14 4.25 22.95 14.33
N ALA A 15 5.16 23.76 14.89
CA ALA A 15 6.57 23.39 14.96
C ALA A 15 6.84 22.14 15.82
N ASP A 16 6.10 21.95 16.92
CA ASP A 16 6.24 20.76 17.78
C ASP A 16 5.63 19.50 17.13
N ALA A 17 4.56 19.67 16.34
CA ALA A 17 4.03 18.61 15.48
C ALA A 17 5.06 18.16 14.43
N VAL A 18 5.77 19.11 13.80
CA VAL A 18 6.87 18.82 12.86
C VAL A 18 8.02 18.08 13.55
N ARG A 19 8.39 18.42 14.79
CA ARG A 19 9.38 17.64 15.55
C ARG A 19 8.93 16.21 15.81
N SER A 20 7.66 16.03 16.14
CA SER A 20 7.08 14.71 16.40
C SER A 20 7.06 13.85 15.13
N ALA A 21 6.73 14.45 13.98
CA ALA A 21 6.83 13.81 12.68
C ALA A 21 8.27 13.44 12.32
N ALA A 22 9.24 14.35 12.50
CA ALA A 22 10.65 14.08 12.27
C ALA A 22 11.15 12.90 13.11
N ALA A 23 10.83 12.88 14.41
CA ALA A 23 11.19 11.79 15.31
C ALA A 23 10.59 10.44 14.86
N ALA A 24 9.33 10.44 14.39
CA ALA A 24 8.68 9.25 13.86
C ALA A 24 9.27 8.76 12.52
N LEU A 25 10.00 9.63 11.80
CA LEU A 25 10.78 9.28 10.60
C LEU A 25 12.25 8.94 10.92
N GLY A 26 12.66 8.96 12.20
CA GLY A 26 14.07 8.78 12.58
C GLY A 26 14.96 9.96 12.15
N LEU A 27 14.37 11.10 11.81
CA LEU A 27 15.08 12.30 11.37
C LEU A 27 15.37 13.22 12.55
N SER A 28 16.54 13.87 12.50
CA SER A 28 16.95 14.86 13.50
C SER A 28 16.63 16.27 13.01
N VAL A 29 16.02 17.08 13.87
CA VAL A 29 15.77 18.49 13.60
C VAL A 29 17.06 19.27 13.85
N ALA A 30 17.68 19.75 12.77
CA ALA A 30 18.90 20.55 12.86
C ALA A 30 18.52 22.03 13.00
N GLY A 31 18.77 22.63 14.17
CA GLY A 31 18.54 24.05 14.41
C GLY A 31 17.15 24.40 14.95
N LYS A 32 16.75 25.66 14.77
CA LYS A 32 15.50 26.21 15.30
C LYS A 32 14.42 26.23 14.21
N LEU A 33 13.33 25.50 14.44
CA LEU A 33 12.13 25.62 13.61
C LEU A 33 11.52 27.02 13.72
N VAL A 34 11.18 27.59 12.57
CA VAL A 34 10.52 28.90 12.47
C VAL A 34 9.14 28.68 11.87
N GLN A 35 8.12 29.13 12.58
CA GLN A 35 6.73 29.03 12.15
C GLN A 35 6.25 30.40 11.65
N SER A 36 5.58 30.40 10.49
CA SER A 36 4.85 31.55 9.94
C SER A 36 3.43 31.17 9.57
N ALA A 37 2.55 32.16 9.41
CA ALA A 37 1.18 31.91 8.98
C ALA A 37 1.15 31.46 7.51
N GLY A 38 0.34 30.45 7.21
CA GLY A 38 0.09 29.97 5.86
C GLY A 38 -1.01 30.76 5.14
N ALA A 39 -1.29 30.37 3.90
CA ALA A 39 -2.27 31.05 3.05
C ALA A 39 -3.74 30.82 3.49
N ALA A 40 -4.02 29.68 4.14
CA ALA A 40 -5.37 29.33 4.59
C ALA A 40 -5.56 29.64 6.10
N PRO A 41 -6.80 29.91 6.56
CA PRO A 41 -7.07 30.12 7.98
C PRO A 41 -6.60 28.95 8.85
N GLY A 42 -5.82 29.27 9.88
CA GLY A 42 -5.27 28.25 10.80
C GLY A 42 -4.17 27.37 10.20
N SER A 43 -3.74 27.61 8.95
CA SER A 43 -2.58 26.94 8.36
C SER A 43 -1.28 27.68 8.68
N TYR A 44 -0.17 26.97 8.62
CA TYR A 44 1.16 27.44 8.94
C TYR A 44 2.19 26.90 7.95
N ILE A 45 3.31 27.59 7.84
CA ILE A 45 4.51 27.11 7.18
C ILE A 45 5.60 26.99 8.25
N VAL A 46 6.27 25.84 8.31
CA VAL A 46 7.36 25.58 9.26
C VAL A 46 8.65 25.40 8.49
N GLY A 47 9.54 26.38 8.59
CA GLY A 47 10.86 26.37 7.98
C GLY A 47 11.99 26.09 8.98
N GLY A 48 13.21 25.98 8.46
CA GLY A 48 14.42 25.80 9.27
C GLY A 48 14.59 24.38 9.86
N ALA A 49 13.92 23.38 9.27
CA ALA A 49 13.96 21.99 9.70
C ALA A 49 15.31 21.30 9.45
N GLY A 50 16.03 21.70 8.40
CA GLY A 50 17.32 21.12 8.01
C GLY A 50 17.23 19.71 7.40
N PHE A 51 16.23 18.92 7.80
CA PHE A 51 15.95 17.60 7.24
C PHE A 51 14.99 17.61 6.05
N ALA A 52 14.34 18.74 5.73
CA ALA A 52 13.33 18.84 4.66
C ALA A 52 13.87 19.65 3.46
N GLN A 53 13.48 19.26 2.24
CA GLN A 53 13.85 19.95 0.99
C GLN A 53 13.16 21.32 0.85
N HIS A 54 11.95 21.43 1.40
CA HIS A 54 11.12 22.63 1.38
C HIS A 54 10.58 22.92 2.78
N ASP A 55 10.16 24.16 3.00
CA ASP A 55 9.43 24.51 4.20
C ASP A 55 8.12 23.71 4.26
N ILE A 56 7.77 23.24 5.46
CA ILE A 56 6.73 22.23 5.66
C ILE A 56 5.38 22.94 5.84
N PRO A 57 4.40 22.75 4.94
CA PRO A 57 3.05 23.23 5.17
C PRO A 57 2.39 22.40 6.27
N VAL A 58 1.72 23.07 7.20
CA VAL A 58 1.01 22.46 8.32
C VAL A 58 -0.40 23.00 8.36
N ARG A 59 -1.41 22.13 8.25
CA ARG A 59 -2.83 22.54 8.25
C ARG A 59 -3.66 21.74 9.25
N PRO A 60 -4.69 22.34 9.86
CA PRO A 60 -5.55 21.64 10.79
C PRO A 60 -6.54 20.77 10.01
N ILE A 61 -6.66 19.51 10.40
CA ILE A 61 -7.64 18.56 9.87
C ILE A 61 -8.35 17.83 11.01
N TYR A 62 -9.45 17.18 10.70
CA TYR A 62 -10.17 16.30 11.61
C TYR A 62 -10.02 14.86 11.13
N VAL A 63 -9.35 14.02 11.93
CA VAL A 63 -9.06 12.62 11.61
C VAL A 63 -10.07 11.71 12.32
N PRO A 64 -10.86 10.90 11.60
CA PRO A 64 -11.76 9.93 12.22
C PRO A 64 -10.97 8.82 12.93
N ARG A 65 -11.53 8.27 14.00
CA ARG A 65 -10.96 7.16 14.77
C ARG A 65 -11.90 5.95 14.74
N PRO A 66 -11.36 4.73 14.90
CA PRO A 66 -12.17 3.50 14.88
C PRO A 66 -13.28 3.45 15.95
N ASP A 67 -13.14 4.20 17.04
CA ASP A 67 -14.13 4.35 18.10
C ASP A 67 -15.29 5.32 17.74
N GLY A 68 -15.31 5.84 16.51
CA GLY A 68 -16.31 6.78 16.02
C GLY A 68 -16.09 8.24 16.47
N GLN A 69 -15.00 8.50 17.21
CA GLN A 69 -14.58 9.85 17.57
C GLN A 69 -13.78 10.50 16.44
N VAL A 70 -13.58 11.81 16.55
CA VAL A 70 -12.80 12.59 15.60
C VAL A 70 -11.74 13.36 16.37
N ARG A 71 -10.49 13.30 15.93
CA ARG A 71 -9.37 14.02 16.55
C ARG A 71 -8.94 15.19 15.69
N LEU A 72 -8.84 16.37 16.28
CA LEU A 72 -8.17 17.50 15.64
C LEU A 72 -6.67 17.16 15.51
N ALA A 73 -6.12 17.30 14.31
CA ALA A 73 -4.74 16.95 13.98
C ALA A 73 -4.09 17.99 13.07
N TRP A 74 -2.76 18.06 13.10
CA TRP A 74 -1.93 18.76 12.14
C TRP A 74 -1.55 17.81 11.01
N ASP A 75 -2.01 18.10 9.79
CA ASP A 75 -1.61 17.46 8.55
C ASP A 75 -0.37 18.16 7.99
N MET A 76 0.64 17.39 7.63
CA MET A 76 1.98 17.85 7.24
C MET A 76 2.44 17.10 6.01
N GLU A 77 3.02 17.82 5.06
CA GLU A 77 3.64 17.25 3.86
C GLU A 77 5.16 17.49 3.96
N ILE A 78 5.93 16.41 4.06
CA ILE A 78 7.36 16.42 4.40
C ILE A 78 8.13 15.67 3.31
N GLN A 79 9.00 16.38 2.61
CA GLN A 79 9.95 15.77 1.68
C GLN A 79 11.36 15.81 2.30
N PRO A 80 11.92 14.69 2.79
CA PRO A 80 13.24 14.70 3.42
C PRO A 80 14.36 15.04 2.43
N ALA A 81 15.34 15.82 2.88
CA ALA A 81 16.54 16.15 2.12
C ALA A 81 17.39 14.89 1.91
N GLY A 82 17.80 14.64 0.66
CA GLY A 82 18.57 13.46 0.31
C GLY A 82 17.75 12.16 0.20
N SER A 83 16.43 12.23 0.35
CA SER A 83 15.51 11.14 0.01
C SER A 83 14.61 11.53 -1.17
N ALA A 84 14.14 10.53 -1.91
CA ALA A 84 13.05 10.68 -2.86
C ALA A 84 11.67 10.67 -2.17
N ASP A 85 11.60 10.34 -0.87
CA ASP A 85 10.36 10.21 -0.13
C ASP A 85 9.57 11.51 0.00
N TYR A 86 8.26 11.37 0.00
CA TYR A 86 7.29 12.43 0.17
C TYR A 86 6.27 11.94 1.18
N TRP A 87 6.43 12.33 2.42
CA TRP A 87 5.58 11.86 3.51
C TRP A 87 4.40 12.79 3.72
N ARG A 88 3.19 12.25 3.74
CA ARG A 88 2.03 12.89 4.36
C ARG A 88 1.85 12.34 5.77
N MET A 89 1.86 13.20 6.77
CA MET A 89 1.79 12.81 8.18
C MET A 89 0.75 13.63 8.92
N SER A 90 0.03 12.97 9.83
CA SER A 90 -0.90 13.64 10.73
C SER A 90 -0.46 13.47 12.18
N ALA A 91 -0.36 14.55 12.94
CA ALA A 91 -0.06 14.52 14.37
C ALA A 91 -1.21 15.11 15.20
N ASP A 92 -1.58 14.47 16.30
CA ASP A 92 -2.66 14.95 17.16
C ASP A 92 -2.38 16.37 17.67
N ALA A 93 -3.35 17.27 17.48
CA ALA A 93 -3.17 18.68 17.79
C ALA A 93 -3.20 18.99 19.30
N LEU A 94 -3.45 17.98 20.15
CA LEU A 94 -3.45 18.10 21.60
C LEU A 94 -2.24 17.45 22.25
N THR A 95 -1.82 16.28 21.75
CA THR A 95 -0.75 15.47 22.35
C THR A 95 0.55 15.46 21.54
N GLY A 96 0.50 15.79 20.25
CA GLY A 96 1.64 15.72 19.33
C GLY A 96 1.94 14.30 18.84
N GLN A 97 1.21 13.31 19.33
CA GLN A 97 1.34 11.92 18.88
C GLN A 97 1.03 11.82 17.40
N VAL A 98 1.92 11.18 16.62
CA VAL A 98 1.66 10.88 15.21
C VAL A 98 0.49 9.90 15.12
N LEU A 99 -0.57 10.32 14.44
CA LEU A 99 -1.80 9.57 14.22
C LEU A 99 -1.79 8.80 12.89
N ALA A 100 -1.15 9.35 11.86
CA ALA A 100 -1.02 8.73 10.54
C ALA A 100 0.31 9.10 9.88
N ARG A 101 0.83 8.19 9.06
CA ARG A 101 2.06 8.35 8.26
C ARG A 101 1.92 7.59 6.96
N GLU A 102 1.99 8.30 5.84
CA GLU A 102 1.87 7.75 4.49
C GLU A 102 3.03 8.26 3.64
N ASN A 103 3.74 7.38 2.94
CA ASN A 103 4.67 7.79 1.89
C ASN A 103 3.89 7.92 0.59
N TRP A 104 3.84 9.13 0.03
CA TRP A 104 3.24 9.46 -1.26
C TRP A 104 4.27 9.47 -2.38
N THR A 105 5.54 9.20 -2.10
CA THR A 105 6.47 8.87 -3.17
C THR A 105 6.02 7.56 -3.80
N LEU A 106 5.62 7.65 -5.06
CA LEU A 106 5.53 6.50 -5.95
C LEU A 106 6.95 5.93 -6.10
N SER A 107 7.35 5.06 -5.18
CA SER A 107 8.57 4.28 -5.34
C SER A 107 8.28 3.11 -6.26
N GLU A 108 8.21 3.37 -7.56
CA GLU A 108 8.83 2.41 -8.48
C GLU A 108 10.31 2.76 -8.50
N ARG A 109 11.06 2.23 -7.53
CA ARG A 109 12.52 2.28 -7.62
C ARG A 109 12.93 1.31 -8.71
N PHE A 110 12.82 1.74 -9.96
CA PHE A 110 13.71 1.23 -11.00
C PHE A 110 15.12 1.42 -10.43
N ALA A 111 15.78 0.34 -10.00
CA ALA A 111 17.22 0.31 -10.23
C ALA A 111 17.40 0.76 -11.69
N ALA A 112 18.42 1.55 -12.02
CA ALA A 112 18.56 2.11 -13.38
C ALA A 112 18.48 1.03 -14.50
N ASP A 113 18.52 -0.26 -14.15
CA ASP A 113 18.35 -1.44 -14.98
C ASP A 113 17.16 -2.39 -14.64
N ALA A 114 16.34 -2.14 -13.61
CA ALA A 114 15.24 -3.03 -13.22
C ALA A 114 13.98 -2.74 -14.05
N GLN A 115 13.60 -3.62 -14.97
CA GLN A 115 12.34 -3.51 -15.69
C GLN A 115 11.14 -3.53 -14.73
N PRO A 116 10.04 -2.80 -15.04
CA PRO A 116 8.87 -2.83 -14.20
C PRO A 116 8.23 -4.21 -14.27
N GLU A 117 7.69 -4.68 -13.15
CA GLU A 117 6.92 -5.92 -13.14
C GLU A 117 5.79 -5.86 -14.19
N THR A 118 5.60 -6.96 -14.92
CA THR A 118 4.71 -6.96 -16.08
C THR A 118 3.81 -8.19 -16.07
N TYR A 119 2.53 -7.99 -16.33
CA TYR A 119 1.51 -9.05 -16.32
C TYR A 119 0.76 -9.06 -17.64
N ALA A 120 0.82 -10.17 -18.39
CA ALA A 120 -0.08 -10.37 -19.51
C ALA A 120 -1.41 -10.95 -18.99
N VAL A 121 -2.49 -10.18 -19.01
CA VAL A 121 -3.75 -10.57 -18.34
C VAL A 121 -4.97 -10.08 -19.11
N PHE A 122 -6.15 -10.63 -18.81
CA PHE A 122 -7.41 -10.00 -19.19
C PHE A 122 -7.65 -8.82 -18.26
N ALA A 123 -7.03 -7.69 -18.57
CA ALA A 123 -7.03 -6.52 -17.71
C ALA A 123 -8.42 -5.91 -17.57
N ALA A 124 -8.67 -5.26 -16.43
CA ALA A 124 -9.90 -4.50 -16.22
C ALA A 124 -10.14 -3.52 -17.39
N PRO A 125 -11.40 -3.36 -17.87
CA PRO A 125 -12.64 -3.90 -17.30
C PRO A 125 -13.10 -5.25 -17.88
N LEU A 126 -12.22 -6.02 -18.53
CA LEU A 126 -12.61 -7.30 -19.14
C LEU A 126 -13.02 -8.31 -18.07
N ARG A 127 -14.27 -8.81 -18.13
CA ARG A 127 -14.76 -9.81 -17.15
C ARG A 127 -14.39 -11.24 -17.51
N ASN A 128 -14.05 -11.51 -18.77
CA ASN A 128 -13.74 -12.84 -19.27
C ASN A 128 -13.00 -12.77 -20.62
N PRO A 129 -12.46 -13.89 -21.12
CA PRO A 129 -11.75 -13.95 -22.40
C PRO A 129 -12.57 -13.57 -23.64
N LEU A 130 -13.90 -13.66 -23.58
CA LEU A 130 -14.78 -13.29 -24.70
C LEU A 130 -14.93 -11.76 -24.84
N GLY A 131 -14.54 -11.00 -23.81
CA GLY A 131 -14.59 -9.54 -23.83
C GLY A 131 -13.47 -8.88 -24.64
N GLY A 132 -12.38 -9.61 -24.92
CA GLY A 132 -11.24 -9.07 -25.66
C GLY A 132 -9.93 -9.83 -25.39
N PRO A 133 -8.84 -9.46 -26.10
CA PRO A 133 -7.54 -10.10 -25.92
C PRO A 133 -6.91 -9.72 -24.56
N ARG A 134 -5.94 -10.53 -24.13
CA ARG A 134 -5.04 -10.16 -23.03
C ARG A 134 -4.21 -8.93 -23.43
N THR A 135 -3.89 -8.12 -22.44
CA THR A 135 -2.99 -6.97 -22.58
C THR A 135 -1.94 -7.00 -21.49
N GLU A 136 -0.76 -6.47 -21.79
CA GLU A 136 0.29 -6.30 -20.79
C GLU A 136 -0.02 -5.11 -19.88
N ARG A 137 0.21 -5.30 -18.59
CA ARG A 137 0.13 -4.26 -17.56
C ARG A 137 1.45 -4.19 -16.85
N SER A 138 2.05 -3.01 -16.89
CA SER A 138 3.30 -2.67 -16.21
C SER A 138 2.97 -2.04 -14.87
N ALA A 139 3.59 -2.52 -13.80
CA ALA A 139 3.46 -1.99 -12.43
C ALA A 139 2.04 -1.52 -12.05
N PRO A 140 1.05 -2.44 -12.05
CA PRO A 140 -0.36 -2.10 -11.88
C PRO A 140 -0.77 -1.77 -10.44
N ALA A 141 0.13 -1.88 -9.47
CA ALA A 141 -0.19 -1.73 -8.06
C ALA A 141 -0.63 -0.30 -7.72
N ASP A 142 -1.71 -0.16 -6.97
CA ASP A 142 -2.15 1.14 -6.45
C ASP A 142 -1.27 1.55 -5.27
N ALA A 143 -0.63 2.72 -5.34
CA ALA A 143 0.32 3.13 -4.31
C ALA A 143 -0.32 3.48 -2.95
N LEU A 144 -1.63 3.74 -2.90
CA LEU A 144 -2.31 3.96 -1.63
C LEU A 144 -2.59 2.61 -0.96
N ALA A 145 -3.20 1.68 -1.69
CA ALA A 145 -3.62 0.38 -1.18
C ALA A 145 -2.45 -0.61 -1.03
N SER A 146 -1.50 -0.58 -1.97
CA SER A 146 -0.34 -1.45 -2.09
C SER A 146 0.96 -0.63 -2.18
N PRO A 147 1.34 0.10 -1.10
CA PRO A 147 2.46 1.05 -1.11
C PRO A 147 3.84 0.42 -1.41
N PHE A 148 3.99 -0.89 -1.20
CA PHE A 148 5.22 -1.64 -1.47
C PHE A 148 5.09 -2.56 -2.70
N GLY A 149 4.05 -2.35 -3.52
CA GLY A 149 3.70 -3.24 -4.64
C GLY A 149 3.00 -4.51 -4.17
N TRP A 150 2.80 -5.45 -5.10
CA TRP A 150 2.03 -6.68 -4.84
C TRP A 150 2.85 -7.86 -4.35
N HIS A 151 4.19 -7.75 -4.35
CA HIS A 151 5.14 -8.84 -4.06
C HIS A 151 5.92 -8.64 -2.76
N ASP A 152 5.52 -7.67 -1.96
CA ASP A 152 6.12 -7.34 -0.66
C ASP A 152 5.25 -7.87 0.49
N VAL A 153 5.85 -8.25 1.61
CA VAL A 153 5.14 -8.60 2.85
C VAL A 153 5.76 -7.99 4.11
N ASN A 154 6.89 -7.31 4.01
CA ASN A 154 7.61 -6.82 5.20
C ASN A 154 7.56 -5.29 5.36
N GLY A 155 7.12 -4.57 4.33
CA GLY A 155 7.03 -3.11 4.31
C GLY A 155 8.39 -2.42 4.17
N ALA A 156 9.38 -3.12 3.62
CA ALA A 156 10.67 -2.59 3.23
C ALA A 156 10.70 -2.31 1.73
N ASP A 157 11.65 -1.49 1.30
CA ASP A 157 11.75 -1.15 -0.11
C ASP A 157 12.22 -2.34 -0.93
N GLY A 158 11.39 -2.71 -1.91
CA GLY A 158 11.69 -3.72 -2.92
C GLY A 158 11.18 -5.09 -2.51
N ALA A 159 10.41 -5.71 -3.39
CA ALA A 159 9.66 -6.90 -3.01
C ALA A 159 10.54 -8.13 -2.73
N GLU A 160 10.04 -8.99 -1.84
CA GLU A 160 10.71 -10.24 -1.43
C GLU A 160 10.49 -11.37 -2.43
N PHE A 161 9.36 -11.35 -3.11
CA PHE A 161 8.93 -12.46 -3.96
C PHE A 161 9.12 -12.14 -5.43
N THR A 162 9.44 -13.18 -6.20
CA THR A 162 9.44 -13.17 -7.67
C THR A 162 8.29 -14.00 -8.23
N THR A 163 7.51 -14.62 -7.34
CA THR A 163 6.37 -15.49 -7.64
C THR A 163 5.05 -14.79 -7.40
N THR A 164 3.90 -15.40 -7.71
CA THR A 164 2.57 -14.81 -7.46
C THR A 164 2.17 -14.82 -5.98
N TRP A 165 2.98 -14.18 -5.13
CA TRP A 165 2.79 -14.04 -3.69
C TRP A 165 3.21 -12.65 -3.23
N GLY A 166 2.36 -12.02 -2.43
CA GLY A 166 2.77 -10.94 -1.54
C GLY A 166 1.65 -10.56 -0.58
N ASN A 167 1.60 -9.28 -0.20
CA ASN A 167 0.81 -8.81 0.92
C ASN A 167 -0.67 -9.14 0.81
N ASN A 168 -1.29 -8.88 -0.33
CA ASN A 168 -2.76 -8.93 -0.45
C ASN A 168 -3.24 -10.34 -0.79
N ALA A 169 -2.45 -11.08 -1.57
CA ALA A 169 -2.81 -12.39 -2.06
C ALA A 169 -1.59 -13.30 -2.32
N GLN A 170 -1.83 -14.60 -2.25
CA GLN A 170 -0.97 -15.64 -2.78
C GLN A 170 -1.80 -16.49 -3.74
N ALA A 171 -1.45 -16.47 -5.02
CA ALA A 171 -2.12 -17.28 -6.03
C ALA A 171 -1.23 -18.47 -6.40
N TYR A 172 -1.80 -19.67 -6.40
CA TYR A 172 -1.11 -20.91 -6.73
C TYR A 172 -2.08 -21.89 -7.39
N ALA A 173 -1.53 -22.94 -8.00
CA ALA A 173 -2.31 -24.07 -8.44
C ALA A 173 -1.98 -25.28 -7.56
N ASP A 174 -3.02 -25.87 -6.98
CA ASP A 174 -2.93 -27.09 -6.17
C ASP A 174 -2.63 -28.28 -7.09
N LEU A 175 -1.50 -28.92 -6.83
CA LEU A 175 -1.06 -30.09 -7.60
C LEU A 175 -0.92 -31.36 -6.75
N ASP A 176 -1.01 -31.24 -5.43
CA ASP A 176 -0.77 -32.35 -4.51
C ASP A 176 -2.00 -32.75 -3.69
N GLY A 177 -3.09 -31.98 -3.80
CA GLY A 177 -4.38 -32.22 -3.15
C GLY A 177 -4.35 -31.99 -1.64
N ILE A 178 -3.37 -31.23 -1.15
CA ILE A 178 -3.27 -30.85 0.27
C ILE A 178 -4.03 -29.54 0.48
N ASP A 179 -4.88 -29.51 1.50
CA ASP A 179 -5.59 -28.29 1.87
C ASP A 179 -4.62 -27.16 2.25
N GLY A 180 -4.68 -26.07 1.48
CA GLY A 180 -3.84 -24.89 1.66
C GLY A 180 -2.52 -24.98 0.89
N PHE A 181 -1.72 -23.91 0.95
CA PHE A 181 -0.48 -23.86 0.19
C PHE A 181 0.56 -24.85 0.73
N SER A 182 1.13 -25.62 -0.19
CA SER A 182 2.06 -26.70 0.05
C SER A 182 3.28 -26.61 -0.87
N GLY A 183 4.37 -27.28 -0.49
CA GLY A 183 5.58 -27.35 -1.33
C GLY A 183 5.39 -28.15 -2.63
N GLY A 184 4.30 -28.90 -2.77
CA GLY A 184 3.94 -29.60 -4.01
C GLY A 184 3.21 -28.71 -5.02
N ASP A 185 2.81 -27.51 -4.62
CA ASP A 185 2.01 -26.60 -5.45
C ASP A 185 2.84 -25.80 -6.45
N PHE A 186 2.13 -25.27 -7.44
CA PHE A 186 2.74 -24.45 -8.48
C PHE A 186 2.47 -22.96 -8.27
N LEU A 187 3.54 -22.18 -8.13
CA LEU A 187 3.54 -20.74 -8.36
C LEU A 187 4.36 -20.40 -9.61
N PRO A 188 3.81 -19.61 -10.54
CA PRO A 188 4.60 -18.95 -11.57
C PRO A 188 5.70 -18.09 -10.93
N ASP A 189 6.92 -18.17 -11.44
CA ASP A 189 8.04 -17.30 -11.11
C ASP A 189 8.33 -16.38 -12.30
N GLY A 190 8.23 -15.06 -12.08
CA GLY A 190 8.52 -14.03 -13.08
C GLY A 190 10.00 -13.62 -13.11
N GLY A 191 10.84 -14.28 -12.31
CA GLY A 191 12.26 -13.97 -12.14
C GLY A 191 12.48 -12.62 -11.45
N ALA A 192 13.74 -12.17 -11.43
CA ALA A 192 14.13 -10.94 -10.74
C ALA A 192 13.37 -9.68 -11.20
N SER A 193 12.85 -9.69 -12.43
CA SER A 193 12.06 -8.59 -13.01
C SER A 193 10.54 -8.81 -12.96
N ARG A 194 10.07 -9.92 -12.37
CA ARG A 194 8.63 -10.20 -12.18
C ARG A 194 7.83 -10.08 -13.48
N VAL A 195 8.33 -10.73 -14.53
CA VAL A 195 7.71 -10.72 -15.86
C VAL A 195 6.83 -11.97 -16.00
N PHE A 196 5.53 -11.77 -15.83
CA PHE A 196 4.49 -12.80 -15.90
C PHE A 196 3.72 -12.73 -17.23
N THR A 197 4.38 -13.13 -18.32
CA THR A 197 3.85 -13.02 -19.70
C THR A 197 3.59 -14.36 -20.37
N ALA A 198 3.44 -15.44 -19.59
CA ALA A 198 3.18 -16.78 -20.10
C ALA A 198 2.01 -16.82 -21.11
N ALA A 199 2.18 -17.56 -22.21
CA ALA A 199 1.18 -17.68 -23.25
C ALA A 199 -0.11 -18.35 -22.72
N LEU A 200 -1.24 -17.99 -23.31
CA LEU A 200 -2.54 -18.63 -23.05
C LEU A 200 -3.07 -19.19 -24.37
N ASP A 201 -3.12 -20.51 -24.46
CA ASP A 201 -3.76 -21.22 -25.56
C ASP A 201 -4.88 -22.10 -25.01
N LEU A 202 -6.12 -21.62 -25.14
CA LEU A 202 -7.32 -22.30 -24.64
C LEU A 202 -7.67 -23.57 -25.45
N SER A 203 -6.96 -23.85 -26.55
CA SER A 203 -7.10 -25.11 -27.29
C SER A 203 -6.29 -26.27 -26.68
N GLN A 204 -5.37 -25.97 -25.76
CA GLN A 204 -4.53 -26.95 -25.09
C GLN A 204 -5.16 -27.43 -23.77
N ALA A 205 -4.56 -28.47 -23.16
CA ALA A 205 -4.99 -28.95 -21.85
C ALA A 205 -4.78 -27.88 -20.75
N PRO A 206 -5.66 -27.78 -19.73
CA PRO A 206 -5.54 -26.77 -18.67
C PRO A 206 -4.19 -26.66 -17.99
N SER A 207 -3.50 -27.79 -17.82
CA SER A 207 -2.16 -27.84 -17.24
C SER A 207 -1.12 -27.05 -18.03
N SER A 208 -1.31 -26.84 -19.35
CA SER A 208 -0.33 -26.15 -20.20
C SER A 208 -0.37 -24.62 -20.06
N TYR A 209 -1.46 -24.05 -19.54
CA TYR A 209 -1.62 -22.61 -19.36
C TYR A 209 -1.83 -22.20 -17.91
N ARG A 210 -1.46 -23.07 -16.97
CA ARG A 210 -1.52 -22.82 -15.53
C ARG A 210 -0.81 -21.53 -15.13
N ALA A 211 0.37 -21.26 -15.70
CA ALA A 211 1.10 -20.03 -15.44
C ALA A 211 0.30 -18.77 -15.79
N ALA A 212 -0.35 -18.75 -16.96
CA ALA A 212 -1.20 -17.65 -17.39
C ALA A 212 -2.46 -17.52 -16.53
N ALA A 213 -3.07 -18.65 -16.13
CA ALA A 213 -4.24 -18.66 -15.27
C ALA A 213 -3.95 -18.16 -13.85
N THR A 214 -2.89 -18.66 -13.20
CA THR A 214 -2.44 -18.22 -11.86
C THR A 214 -2.04 -16.74 -11.87
N THR A 215 -1.35 -16.28 -12.91
CA THR A 215 -1.02 -14.85 -13.09
C THR A 215 -2.29 -14.00 -13.18
N ASN A 216 -3.28 -14.43 -13.96
CA ASN A 216 -4.53 -13.68 -14.13
C ASN A 216 -5.33 -13.62 -12.82
N LEU A 217 -5.34 -14.71 -12.03
CA LEU A 217 -5.98 -14.71 -10.71
C LEU A 217 -5.27 -13.76 -9.74
N PHE A 218 -3.94 -13.82 -9.67
CA PHE A 218 -3.15 -12.92 -8.84
C PHE A 218 -3.40 -11.44 -9.17
N TYR A 219 -3.41 -11.11 -10.47
CA TYR A 219 -3.70 -9.75 -10.94
C TYR A 219 -5.08 -9.27 -10.49
N TRP A 220 -6.12 -10.10 -10.66
CA TRP A 220 -7.48 -9.72 -10.28
C TRP A 220 -7.68 -9.65 -8.77
N ALA A 221 -7.10 -10.57 -8.00
CA ALA A 221 -7.14 -10.54 -6.54
C ALA A 221 -6.56 -9.23 -5.99
N ASN A 222 -5.37 -8.84 -6.47
CA ASN A 222 -4.75 -7.59 -6.08
C ASN A 222 -5.50 -6.35 -6.61
N THR A 223 -5.99 -6.38 -7.85
CA THR A 223 -6.79 -5.27 -8.40
C THR A 223 -8.06 -5.05 -7.58
N ILE A 224 -8.74 -6.12 -7.17
CA ILE A 224 -9.95 -6.03 -6.34
C ILE A 224 -9.59 -5.51 -4.94
N HIS A 225 -8.50 -6.00 -4.34
CA HIS A 225 -8.00 -5.44 -3.08
C HIS A 225 -7.80 -3.92 -3.19
N ASP A 226 -7.04 -3.49 -4.20
CA ASP A 226 -6.69 -2.09 -4.40
C ASP A 226 -7.93 -1.22 -4.62
N VAL A 227 -8.87 -1.69 -5.44
CA VAL A 227 -10.16 -0.99 -5.65
C VAL A 227 -10.97 -0.93 -4.35
N MET A 228 -11.11 -2.04 -3.62
CA MET A 228 -11.91 -2.09 -2.39
C MET A 228 -11.32 -1.23 -1.26
N TYR A 229 -10.00 -1.07 -1.23
CA TYR A 229 -9.32 -0.16 -0.31
C TYR A 229 -9.83 1.27 -0.48
N HIS A 230 -9.99 1.76 -1.72
CA HIS A 230 -10.58 3.07 -2.01
C HIS A 230 -12.04 3.20 -1.58
N TYR A 231 -12.76 2.08 -1.40
CA TYR A 231 -14.12 2.03 -0.86
C TYR A 231 -14.18 1.80 0.66
N GLY A 232 -13.03 1.86 1.35
CA GLY A 232 -12.95 1.80 2.80
C GLY A 232 -12.81 0.39 3.37
N PHE A 233 -12.53 -0.62 2.54
CA PHE A 233 -12.06 -1.92 3.02
C PHE A 233 -10.54 -1.87 3.24
N ASP A 234 -10.14 -1.14 4.29
CA ASP A 234 -8.76 -0.94 4.72
C ASP A 234 -8.38 -1.86 5.90
N GLU A 235 -7.19 -1.67 6.47
CA GLU A 235 -6.68 -2.51 7.56
C GLU A 235 -7.55 -2.42 8.82
N ALA A 236 -8.11 -1.24 9.12
CA ALA A 236 -8.99 -1.04 10.27
C ALA A 236 -10.37 -1.68 10.04
N ALA A 237 -10.84 -1.71 8.81
CA ALA A 237 -12.06 -2.39 8.39
C ALA A 237 -11.93 -3.91 8.25
N GLY A 238 -10.72 -4.46 8.39
CA GLY A 238 -10.45 -5.90 8.33
C GLY A 238 -10.29 -6.42 6.91
N ASN A 239 -9.59 -5.69 6.05
CA ASN A 239 -9.13 -6.19 4.77
C ASN A 239 -8.22 -7.44 4.91
N PHE A 240 -7.86 -8.07 3.79
CA PHE A 240 -7.00 -9.25 3.76
C PHE A 240 -5.57 -8.86 3.39
N GLN A 241 -4.64 -8.97 4.34
CA GLN A 241 -3.24 -8.59 4.16
C GLN A 241 -2.30 -9.40 5.07
N GLN A 242 -1.14 -9.81 4.55
CA GLN A 242 -0.09 -10.45 5.34
C GLN A 242 0.41 -9.49 6.45
N ASN A 243 0.57 -8.22 6.08
CA ASN A 243 1.13 -7.16 6.88
C ASN A 243 0.31 -5.86 6.68
N THR A 244 -0.10 -5.26 7.80
CA THR A 244 -0.89 -4.01 7.82
C THR A 244 -0.02 -2.76 7.71
N TYR A 245 1.30 -2.93 7.70
CA TYR A 245 2.30 -1.86 7.70
C TYR A 245 2.10 -0.83 8.83
N GLY A 246 1.47 -1.25 9.93
CA GLY A 246 1.14 -0.38 11.07
C GLY A 246 -0.05 0.55 10.85
N ARG A 247 -0.87 0.33 9.82
CA ARG A 247 -2.06 1.15 9.50
C ARG A 247 -3.30 0.82 10.33
N GLY A 248 -3.26 -0.25 11.12
CA GLY A 248 -4.32 -0.60 12.07
C GLY A 248 -4.81 -2.04 11.90
N GLY A 249 -6.01 -2.33 12.40
CA GLY A 249 -6.62 -3.65 12.35
C GLY A 249 -6.42 -4.52 13.59
N ALA A 250 -7.24 -5.55 13.72
CA ALA A 250 -7.08 -6.60 14.74
C ALA A 250 -5.90 -7.51 14.36
N GLY A 251 -5.14 -8.03 15.33
CA GLY A 251 -4.04 -8.97 15.06
C GLY A 251 -2.64 -8.36 14.95
N GLY A 252 -2.50 -7.03 14.97
CA GLY A 252 -1.19 -6.37 14.95
C GLY A 252 -0.63 -6.17 13.54
N GLN A 253 0.69 -5.94 13.43
CA GLN A 253 1.32 -5.62 12.14
C GLN A 253 1.35 -6.81 11.19
N GLN A 254 1.70 -8.01 11.65
CA GLN A 254 1.67 -9.23 10.82
C GLN A 254 0.45 -10.07 11.16
N ARG A 255 -0.57 -10.03 10.30
CA ARG A 255 -1.80 -10.80 10.49
C ARG A 255 -1.76 -12.15 9.79
N GLY A 256 -1.09 -12.21 8.63
CA GLY A 256 -1.06 -13.42 7.80
C GLY A 256 -2.45 -13.84 7.29
N ASP A 257 -3.34 -12.86 7.06
CA ASP A 257 -4.70 -13.09 6.56
C ASP A 257 -4.86 -12.69 5.09
N ASN A 258 -3.76 -12.70 4.33
CA ASN A 258 -3.79 -12.51 2.89
C ASN A 258 -4.65 -13.60 2.21
N LEU A 259 -5.21 -13.25 1.04
CA LEU A 259 -6.06 -14.18 0.30
C LEU A 259 -5.21 -15.32 -0.31
N LEU A 260 -5.49 -16.56 0.09
CA LEU A 260 -5.02 -17.75 -0.63
C LEU A 260 -5.96 -18.03 -1.80
N ALA A 261 -5.47 -17.84 -3.03
CA ALA A 261 -6.26 -17.89 -4.25
C ALA A 261 -5.88 -19.09 -5.11
N LEU A 262 -6.78 -20.08 -5.17
CA LEU A 262 -6.53 -21.35 -5.82
C LEU A 262 -6.92 -21.34 -7.30
N VAL A 263 -6.05 -21.86 -8.16
CA VAL A 263 -6.31 -22.12 -9.58
C VAL A 263 -6.37 -23.62 -9.85
N GLN A 264 -7.36 -24.05 -10.64
CA GLN A 264 -7.49 -25.43 -11.12
C GLN A 264 -7.63 -26.46 -9.98
N GLY A 265 -8.40 -26.14 -8.92
CA GLY A 265 -8.62 -27.00 -7.75
C GLY A 265 -9.44 -28.29 -7.99
N GLY A 266 -9.59 -28.73 -9.24
CA GLY A 266 -10.16 -30.04 -9.56
C GLY A 266 -11.68 -30.11 -9.73
N ASP A 267 -12.42 -29.04 -9.44
CA ASP A 267 -13.89 -29.02 -9.45
C ASP A 267 -14.49 -27.92 -10.38
N ASP A 268 -15.74 -28.09 -10.81
CA ASP A 268 -16.50 -27.15 -11.65
C ASP A 268 -17.13 -25.98 -10.84
N ASN A 269 -16.53 -25.60 -9.72
CA ASN A 269 -16.96 -24.51 -8.85
C ASN A 269 -15.76 -23.61 -8.45
N ALA A 270 -16.06 -22.49 -7.80
CA ALA A 270 -15.10 -21.53 -7.26
C ALA A 270 -15.53 -21.12 -5.86
#